data_AF-A0A535SF49-F1
#
_entry.id   AF-A0A535SF49-F1
#
_cell.length_a   1.000
_cell.length_b   1.000
_cell.length_c   1.000
_cell.angle_alpha   90.00
_cell.angle_beta   90.00
_cell.angle_gamma   90.00
#
_symmetry.space_group_name_H-M   'P 1'
#
loop_
_entity.id
_entity.type
_entity.pdbx_description
1 polymer ?
#
loop_
_entity_poly.entity_id
_entity_poly.type
_entity_poly.pdbx_seq_one_letter_code
_entity_poly.pdbx_strand_id
1 'polypeptide(L)'
;MMLEHTIEGCQCEGKRCSEQVRAYHRSYKKNHAEDLNAKERDRYHKSAEQINAGRRQLRHENAEQARAYHREYRRIHAEHTNELQRSYYHTPDQKAQKQAYYRENAKRIKDLRKVHQKTHSEQIKKYRTRRYQENAEQFKAQKRDYYEENVELIREKKRNHRRAHPELYAGADKAKFAKRRTLETQAGGSYTKQEWQELCIKYSYRCLCCGKQEPEIKLVADHVIPVTQMGTSNIDNIQPLCGSCNSKKHNKFIDYRR
;
A
#
# COMPACT_ATOMS: atom_id res chain seq x y z
N MET A 1 -13.36 80.09 -34.27
CA MET A 1 -14.13 80.80 -33.23
C MET A 1 -13.12 81.46 -32.30
N MET A 2 -13.05 82.80 -32.34
CA MET A 2 -12.08 83.57 -31.55
C MET A 2 -12.44 83.44 -30.06
N LEU A 3 -11.47 83.05 -29.23
CA LEU A 3 -11.64 83.00 -27.78
C LEU A 3 -11.56 84.44 -27.26
N GLU A 4 -12.69 84.97 -26.80
CA GLU A 4 -12.76 86.28 -26.15
C GLU A 4 -11.92 86.30 -24.87
N HIS A 5 -11.18 87.39 -24.69
CA HIS A 5 -10.21 87.60 -23.62
C HIS A 5 -10.94 87.88 -22.29
N THR A 6 -10.98 86.91 -21.39
CA THR A 6 -11.78 86.97 -20.15
C THR A 6 -10.94 87.18 -18.88
N ILE A 7 -9.78 87.85 -18.99
CA ILE A 7 -8.93 88.19 -17.83
C ILE A 7 -8.61 89.68 -17.87
N GLU A 8 -9.12 90.44 -16.88
CA GLU A 8 -8.81 91.86 -16.70
C GLU A 8 -7.29 92.03 -16.48
N GLY A 9 -6.62 92.76 -17.38
CA GLY A 9 -5.20 93.13 -17.28
C GLY A 9 -4.20 92.40 -18.19
N CYS A 10 -4.61 91.46 -19.07
CA CYS A 10 -3.66 90.77 -19.98
C CYS A 10 -3.34 91.61 -21.23
N GLN A 11 -2.08 91.99 -21.42
CA GLN A 11 -1.58 92.78 -22.58
C GLN A 11 -1.24 91.91 -23.81
N CYS A 12 -2.02 90.85 -24.02
CA CYS A 12 -1.63 89.71 -24.84
C CYS A 12 -2.26 89.83 -26.24
N GLU A 13 -1.71 90.72 -27.08
CA GLU A 13 -2.23 91.07 -28.43
C GLU A 13 -2.26 89.87 -29.41
N GLY A 14 -3.29 89.02 -29.33
CA GLY A 14 -3.59 87.98 -30.32
C GLY A 14 -2.69 86.74 -30.32
N LYS A 15 -1.64 86.67 -29.49
CA LYS A 15 -0.85 85.45 -29.24
C LYS A 15 -1.41 84.71 -28.04
N ARG A 16 -1.60 83.38 -28.14
CA ARG A 16 -2.11 82.50 -27.06
C ARG A 16 -1.47 82.88 -25.73
N CYS A 17 -2.24 83.49 -24.83
CA CYS A 17 -1.74 83.88 -23.53
C CYS A 17 -1.34 82.62 -22.75
N SER A 18 -0.07 82.54 -22.33
CA SER A 18 0.46 81.38 -21.60
C SER A 18 -0.32 81.11 -20.31
N GLU A 19 -0.87 82.15 -19.68
CA GLU A 19 -1.71 82.03 -18.49
C GLU A 19 -3.10 81.52 -18.82
N GLN A 20 -3.72 81.95 -19.93
CA GLN A 20 -5.00 81.42 -20.40
C GLN A 20 -4.88 79.94 -20.78
N VAL A 21 -3.80 79.55 -21.45
CA VAL A 21 -3.51 78.15 -21.80
C VAL A 21 -3.29 77.32 -20.53
N ARG A 22 -2.54 77.83 -19.55
CA ARG A 22 -2.37 77.17 -18.24
C ARG A 22 -3.69 77.08 -17.46
N ALA A 23 -4.52 78.11 -17.48
CA ALA A 23 -5.84 78.11 -16.83
C ALA A 23 -6.78 77.09 -17.48
N TYR A 24 -6.81 77.02 -18.82
CA TYR A 24 -7.52 75.99 -19.56
C TYR A 24 -7.03 74.59 -19.21
N HIS A 25 -5.71 74.33 -19.22
CA HIS A 25 -5.18 73.02 -18.84
C HIS A 25 -5.44 72.66 -17.37
N ARG A 26 -5.43 73.63 -16.45
CA ARG A 26 -5.84 73.41 -15.05
C ARG A 26 -7.32 73.03 -14.94
N SER A 27 -8.19 73.77 -15.63
CA SER A 27 -9.64 73.48 -15.69
C SER A 27 -9.92 72.13 -16.34
N TYR A 28 -9.27 71.82 -17.46
CA TYR A 28 -9.37 70.54 -18.15
C TYR A 28 -8.91 69.37 -17.27
N LYS A 29 -7.75 69.49 -16.61
CA LYS A 29 -7.27 68.46 -15.66
C LYS A 29 -8.22 68.29 -14.48
N LYS A 30 -8.83 69.38 -13.97
CA LYS A 30 -9.80 69.32 -12.87
C LYS A 30 -11.09 68.61 -13.31
N ASN A 31 -11.62 68.97 -14.48
CA ASN A 31 -12.90 68.45 -14.99
C ASN A 31 -12.78 67.02 -15.55
N HIS A 32 -11.58 66.60 -15.97
CA HIS A 32 -11.29 65.25 -16.48
C HIS A 32 -10.35 64.46 -15.56
N ALA A 33 -10.27 64.83 -14.28
CA ALA A 33 -9.34 64.21 -13.32
C ALA A 33 -9.58 62.70 -13.19
N GLU A 34 -10.84 62.27 -13.14
CA GLU A 34 -11.22 60.87 -12.99
C GLU A 34 -10.74 60.02 -14.19
N ASP A 35 -10.99 60.49 -15.41
CA ASP A 35 -10.58 59.82 -16.65
C ASP A 35 -9.05 59.77 -16.81
N LEU A 36 -8.36 60.86 -16.50
CA LEU A 36 -6.90 60.92 -16.53
C LEU A 36 -6.30 59.95 -15.49
N ASN A 37 -6.84 59.93 -14.27
CA ASN A 37 -6.43 59.01 -13.21
C ASN A 37 -6.77 57.54 -13.55
N ALA A 38 -7.87 57.27 -14.25
CA ALA A 38 -8.21 55.92 -14.71
C ALA A 38 -7.20 55.43 -15.76
N LYS A 39 -6.84 56.29 -16.73
CA LYS A 39 -5.81 56.01 -17.74
C LYS A 39 -4.42 55.81 -17.13
N GLU A 40 -4.07 56.58 -16.11
CA GLU A 40 -2.82 56.39 -15.37
C GLU A 40 -2.82 55.07 -14.59
N ARG A 41 -3.90 54.76 -13.86
CA ARG A 41 -4.05 53.46 -13.14
C ARG A 41 -3.96 52.27 -14.09
N ASP A 42 -4.61 52.31 -15.25
CA ASP A 42 -4.54 51.25 -16.27
C ASP A 42 -3.11 51.10 -16.82
N ARG A 43 -2.42 52.22 -17.10
CA ARG A 43 -1.01 52.22 -17.51
C ARG A 43 -0.11 51.61 -16.43
N TYR A 44 -0.32 51.97 -15.17
CA TYR A 44 0.41 51.40 -14.03
C TYR A 44 0.09 49.92 -13.80
N HIS A 45 -1.16 49.48 -13.98
CA HIS A 45 -1.53 48.07 -13.85
C HIS A 45 -0.88 47.22 -14.95
N LYS A 46 -0.94 47.67 -16.21
CA LYS A 46 -0.30 46.99 -17.34
C LYS A 46 1.21 46.93 -17.17
N SER A 47 1.85 48.01 -16.73
CA SER A 47 3.29 48.00 -16.46
C SER A 47 3.65 47.15 -15.23
N ALA A 48 2.84 47.16 -14.18
CA ALA A 48 3.04 46.29 -13.01
C ALA A 48 2.90 44.82 -13.37
N GLU A 49 1.96 44.46 -14.24
CA GLU A 49 1.82 43.09 -14.74
C GLU A 49 3.05 42.67 -15.56
N GLN A 50 3.53 43.52 -16.47
CA GLN A 50 4.75 43.27 -17.25
C GLN A 50 5.98 43.11 -16.35
N ILE A 51 6.16 44.00 -15.36
CA ILE A 51 7.24 43.91 -14.37
C ILE A 51 7.12 42.62 -13.56
N ASN A 52 5.92 42.25 -13.10
CA ASN A 52 5.70 41.03 -12.33
C ASN A 52 5.85 39.76 -13.17
N ALA A 53 5.50 39.81 -14.47
CA ALA A 53 5.73 38.75 -15.42
C ALA A 53 7.24 38.53 -15.64
N GLY A 54 8.00 39.60 -15.85
CA GLY A 54 9.47 39.54 -15.91
C GLY A 54 10.07 38.97 -14.62
N ARG A 55 9.57 39.38 -13.45
CA ARG A 55 9.98 38.79 -12.16
C ARG A 55 9.62 37.31 -12.02
N ARG A 56 8.47 36.86 -12.55
CA ARG A 56 8.08 35.43 -12.57
C ARG A 56 9.02 34.63 -13.46
N GLN A 57 9.32 35.14 -14.65
CA GLN A 57 10.23 34.52 -15.59
C GLN A 57 11.64 34.43 -15.03
N LEU A 58 12.18 35.52 -14.47
CA LEU A 58 13.48 35.52 -13.81
C LEU A 58 13.54 34.52 -12.64
N ARG A 59 12.46 34.38 -11.85
CA ARG A 59 12.37 33.35 -10.81
C ARG A 59 12.35 31.94 -11.37
N HIS A 60 11.76 31.73 -12.53
CA HIS A 60 11.71 30.43 -13.20
C HIS A 60 13.09 30.06 -13.77
N GLU A 61 13.72 30.98 -14.50
CA GLU A 61 15.07 30.84 -15.06
C GLU A 61 16.11 30.59 -13.95
N ASN A 62 16.00 31.31 -12.83
CA ASN A 62 16.89 31.14 -11.68
C ASN A 62 16.41 30.09 -10.67
N ALA A 63 15.33 29.35 -10.94
CA ALA A 63 14.73 28.45 -9.96
C ALA A 63 15.69 27.34 -9.54
N GLU A 64 16.47 26.81 -10.50
CA GLU A 64 17.42 25.76 -10.23
C GLU A 64 18.61 26.27 -9.42
N GLN A 65 19.16 27.42 -9.78
CA GLN A 65 20.25 28.07 -9.05
C GLN A 65 19.85 28.43 -7.62
N ALA A 66 18.64 28.98 -7.42
CA ALA A 66 18.09 29.26 -6.10
C ALA A 66 17.88 27.98 -5.28
N ARG A 67 17.36 26.90 -5.90
CA ARG A 67 17.22 25.59 -5.23
C ARG A 67 18.59 25.01 -4.87
N ALA A 68 19.58 25.12 -5.73
CA ALA A 68 20.94 24.65 -5.49
C ALA A 68 21.58 25.41 -4.33
N TYR A 69 21.48 26.74 -4.33
CA TYR A 69 21.90 27.59 -3.21
C TYR A 69 21.21 27.17 -1.90
N HIS A 70 19.89 27.01 -1.88
CA HIS A 70 19.18 26.60 -0.67
C HIS A 70 19.50 25.17 -0.22
N ARG A 71 19.78 24.25 -1.15
CA ARG A 71 20.27 22.90 -0.80
C ARG A 71 21.62 22.98 -0.10
N GLU A 72 22.54 23.74 -0.68
CA GLU A 72 23.90 23.88 -0.14
C GLU A 72 23.92 24.65 1.19
N TYR A 73 23.14 25.73 1.28
CA TYR A 73 22.93 26.46 2.52
C TYR A 73 22.36 25.56 3.62
N ARG A 74 21.33 24.75 3.32
CA ARG A 74 20.78 23.78 4.29
C ARG A 74 21.78 22.69 4.67
N ARG A 75 22.69 22.30 3.76
CA ARG A 75 23.74 21.31 4.03
C ARG A 75 24.78 21.87 4.99
N ILE A 76 25.32 23.05 4.69
CA ILE A 76 26.35 23.74 5.48
C ILE A 76 25.78 24.15 6.85
N HIS A 77 24.54 24.66 6.87
CA HIS A 77 23.89 25.11 8.09
C HIS A 77 22.90 24.08 8.67
N ALA A 78 23.07 22.80 8.36
CA ALA A 78 22.16 21.74 8.81
C ALA A 78 22.07 21.68 10.33
N GLU A 79 23.20 21.73 11.02
CA GLU A 79 23.26 21.64 12.47
C GLU A 79 22.58 22.84 13.13
N HIS A 80 22.98 24.05 12.73
CA HIS A 80 22.40 25.30 13.26
C HIS A 80 20.90 25.43 12.95
N THR A 81 20.46 25.09 11.74
CA THR A 81 19.03 25.15 11.38
C THR A 81 18.22 24.10 12.12
N ASN A 82 18.73 22.88 12.29
CA ASN A 82 18.09 21.83 13.08
C ASN A 82 18.03 22.19 14.57
N GLU A 83 19.09 22.80 15.11
CA GLU A 83 19.16 23.25 16.49
C GLU A 83 18.16 24.38 16.78
N LEU A 84 18.10 25.38 15.89
CA LEU A 84 17.10 26.45 15.95
C LEU A 84 15.67 25.90 15.81
N GLN A 85 15.46 24.91 14.93
CA GLN A 85 14.15 24.28 14.75
C GLN A 85 13.76 23.44 15.98
N ARG A 86 14.71 22.79 16.65
CA ARG A 86 14.49 22.07 17.91
C ARG A 86 14.16 23.04 19.04
N SER A 87 14.89 24.16 19.16
CA SER A 87 14.64 25.16 20.21
C SER A 87 13.30 25.88 20.03
N TYR A 88 12.88 26.15 18.79
CA TYR A 88 11.64 26.88 18.51
C TYR A 88 10.38 26.00 18.45
N TYR A 89 10.47 24.76 17.92
CA TYR A 89 9.30 23.89 17.68
C TYR A 89 9.22 22.62 18.54
N HIS A 90 10.24 22.32 19.37
CA HIS A 90 10.32 21.08 20.15
C HIS A 90 10.56 21.33 21.64
N THR A 91 9.91 22.34 22.21
CA THR A 91 9.86 22.44 23.66
C THR A 91 9.03 21.28 24.24
N PRO A 92 9.41 20.72 25.41
CA PRO A 92 8.64 19.64 26.06
C PRO A 92 7.17 20.00 26.26
N ASP A 93 6.89 21.27 26.54
CA ASP A 93 5.54 21.81 26.73
C ASP A 93 4.69 21.74 25.45
N GLN A 94 5.21 22.20 24.31
CA GLN A 94 4.52 22.08 23.02
C GLN A 94 4.25 20.62 22.62
N LYS A 95 5.18 19.70 22.94
CA LYS A 95 4.99 18.26 22.70
C LYS A 95 3.87 17.70 23.58
N ALA A 96 3.81 18.10 24.85
CA ALA A 96 2.77 17.70 25.78
C ALA A 96 1.40 18.25 25.37
N GLN A 97 1.32 19.54 25.01
CA GLN A 97 0.11 20.18 24.49
C GLN A 97 -0.42 19.50 23.23
N LYS A 98 0.48 19.20 22.28
CA LYS A 98 0.12 18.45 21.06
C LYS A 98 -0.41 17.06 21.39
N GLN A 99 0.23 16.36 22.34
CA GLN A 99 -0.22 15.05 22.76
C GLN A 99 -1.58 15.09 23.47
N ALA A 100 -1.81 16.07 24.35
CA ALA A 100 -3.10 16.33 24.98
C ALA A 100 -4.19 16.60 23.95
N TYR A 101 -3.92 17.47 22.98
CA TYR A 101 -4.81 17.75 21.86
C TYR A 101 -5.21 16.47 21.09
N TYR A 102 -4.24 15.61 20.74
CA TYR A 102 -4.54 14.35 20.05
C TYR A 102 -5.32 13.35 20.91
N ARG A 103 -5.09 13.34 22.22
CA ARG A 103 -5.84 12.48 23.16
C ARG A 103 -7.29 12.95 23.29
N GLU A 104 -7.51 14.23 23.56
CA GLU A 104 -8.84 14.84 23.69
C GLU A 104 -9.63 14.78 22.38
N ASN A 105 -8.96 14.96 21.24
CA ASN A 105 -9.59 14.94 19.92
C ASN A 105 -9.51 13.58 19.22
N ALA A 106 -9.12 12.50 19.92
CA ALA A 106 -8.86 11.19 19.31
C ALA A 106 -10.07 10.68 18.50
N LYS A 107 -11.28 10.80 19.06
CA LYS A 107 -12.53 10.40 18.39
C LYS A 107 -12.80 11.27 17.16
N ARG A 108 -12.76 12.59 17.29
CA ARG A 108 -12.95 13.55 16.19
C ARG A 108 -11.98 13.29 15.04
N ILE A 109 -10.70 13.11 15.35
CA ILE A 109 -9.65 12.84 14.35
C ILE A 109 -9.89 11.50 13.66
N LYS A 110 -10.30 10.46 14.41
CA LYS A 110 -10.65 9.16 13.84
C LYS A 110 -11.84 9.28 12.89
N ASP A 111 -12.87 10.01 13.26
CA ASP A 111 -14.08 10.18 12.44
C ASP A 111 -13.79 11.01 11.17
N LEU A 112 -13.01 12.09 11.30
CA LEU A 112 -12.53 12.86 10.14
C LEU A 112 -11.69 12.00 9.18
N ARG A 113 -10.79 11.15 9.71
CA ARG A 113 -10.02 10.21 8.88
C ARG A 113 -10.90 9.21 8.14
N LYS A 114 -11.95 8.70 8.79
CA LYS A 114 -12.92 7.80 8.15
C LYS A 114 -13.68 8.49 7.03
N VAL A 115 -14.17 9.71 7.28
CA VAL A 115 -14.86 10.52 6.26
C VAL A 115 -13.94 10.76 5.09
N HIS A 116 -12.71 11.23 5.32
CA HIS A 116 -11.72 11.45 4.28
C HIS A 116 -11.40 10.17 3.50
N GLN A 117 -11.19 9.04 4.19
CA GLN A 117 -10.94 7.76 3.53
C GLN A 117 -12.10 7.33 2.63
N LYS A 118 -13.36 7.61 3.04
CA LYS A 118 -14.55 7.30 2.26
C LYS A 118 -14.73 8.24 1.07
N THR A 119 -14.60 9.55 1.28
CA THR A 119 -14.84 10.56 0.24
C THR A 119 -13.71 10.62 -0.79
N HIS A 120 -12.49 10.23 -0.41
CA HIS A 120 -11.30 10.26 -1.26
C HIS A 120 -10.78 8.85 -1.57
N SER A 121 -11.61 7.80 -1.41
CA SER A 121 -11.19 6.40 -1.55
C SER A 121 -10.54 6.12 -2.91
N GLU A 122 -11.15 6.59 -3.99
CA GLU A 122 -10.65 6.39 -5.36
C GLU A 122 -9.35 7.15 -5.63
N GLN A 123 -9.25 8.40 -5.15
CA GLN A 123 -8.03 9.20 -5.28
C GLN A 123 -6.88 8.57 -4.48
N ILE A 124 -7.16 8.09 -3.27
CA ILE A 124 -6.20 7.36 -2.43
C ILE A 124 -5.76 6.08 -3.12
N LYS A 125 -6.70 5.31 -3.70
CA LYS A 125 -6.40 4.08 -4.43
C LYS A 125 -5.52 4.37 -5.65
N LYS A 126 -5.89 5.34 -6.47
CA LYS A 126 -5.11 5.77 -7.65
C LYS A 126 -3.70 6.21 -7.27
N TYR A 127 -3.57 7.03 -6.21
CA TYR A 127 -2.27 7.45 -5.68
C TYR A 127 -1.43 6.26 -5.19
N ARG A 128 -2.02 5.32 -4.43
CA ARG A 128 -1.33 4.13 -3.92
C ARG A 128 -0.86 3.22 -5.05
N THR A 129 -1.72 2.97 -6.04
CA THR A 129 -1.37 2.17 -7.22
C THR A 129 -0.21 2.80 -7.97
N ARG A 130 -0.30 4.09 -8.29
CA ARG A 130 0.78 4.81 -8.98
C ARG A 130 2.09 4.75 -8.20
N ARG A 131 2.05 5.05 -6.89
CA ARG A 131 3.23 4.98 -6.02
C ARG A 131 3.86 3.59 -6.02
N TYR A 132 3.04 2.54 -5.97
CA TYR A 132 3.54 1.16 -6.02
C TYR A 132 4.16 0.81 -7.36
N GLN A 133 3.56 1.25 -8.48
CA GLN A 133 4.10 1.02 -9.83
C GLN A 133 5.42 1.75 -10.04
N GLU A 134 5.49 3.03 -9.69
CA GLU A 134 6.69 3.87 -9.86
C GLU A 134 7.85 3.42 -8.97
N ASN A 135 7.57 2.80 -7.82
CA ASN A 135 8.58 2.40 -6.83
C ASN A 135 8.61 0.88 -6.61
N ALA A 136 8.13 0.09 -7.58
CA ALA A 136 7.97 -1.36 -7.42
C ALA A 136 9.29 -2.05 -7.06
N GLU A 137 10.36 -1.70 -7.76
CA GLU A 137 11.69 -2.27 -7.52
C GLU A 137 12.26 -1.85 -6.16
N GLN A 138 12.05 -0.59 -5.74
CA GLN A 138 12.45 -0.13 -4.42
C GLN A 138 11.72 -0.90 -3.32
N PHE A 139 10.41 -1.12 -3.46
CA PHE A 139 9.64 -1.89 -2.49
C PHE A 139 10.05 -3.36 -2.45
N LYS A 140 10.38 -3.97 -3.60
CA LYS A 140 10.91 -5.33 -3.65
C LYS A 140 12.27 -5.43 -2.97
N ALA A 141 13.18 -4.49 -3.22
CA ALA A 141 14.48 -4.43 -2.58
C ALA A 141 14.34 -4.28 -1.06
N GLN A 142 13.58 -3.29 -0.59
CA GLN A 142 13.30 -3.11 0.85
C GLN A 142 12.69 -4.35 1.50
N LYS A 143 11.77 -5.03 0.79
CA LYS A 143 11.20 -6.27 1.28
C LYS A 143 12.26 -7.36 1.38
N ARG A 144 13.09 -7.56 0.35
CA ARG A 144 14.18 -8.54 0.38
C ARG A 144 15.11 -8.26 1.55
N ASP A 145 15.59 -7.02 1.68
CA ASP A 145 16.54 -6.61 2.71
C ASP A 145 15.93 -6.84 4.11
N TYR A 146 14.65 -6.48 4.31
CA TYR A 146 13.92 -6.80 5.54
C TYR A 146 13.88 -8.32 5.83
N TYR A 147 13.60 -9.14 4.82
CA TYR A 147 13.57 -10.60 4.99
C TYR A 147 14.93 -11.20 5.31
N GLU A 148 16.00 -10.68 4.71
CA GLU A 148 17.39 -11.10 4.96
C GLU A 148 17.81 -10.75 6.38
N GLU A 149 17.60 -9.50 6.80
CA GLU A 149 17.91 -9.01 8.15
C GLU A 149 17.06 -9.68 9.24
N ASN A 150 15.82 -10.06 8.92
CA ASN A 150 14.86 -10.58 9.90
C ASN A 150 14.56 -12.07 9.68
N VAL A 151 15.44 -12.82 9.02
CA VAL A 151 15.20 -14.21 8.66
C VAL A 151 14.84 -15.08 9.88
N GLU A 152 15.58 -14.93 10.98
CA GLU A 152 15.34 -15.71 12.20
C GLU A 152 14.06 -15.30 12.91
N LEU A 153 13.76 -13.99 12.98
CA LEU A 153 12.51 -13.48 13.54
C LEU A 153 11.30 -14.01 12.76
N ILE A 154 11.38 -14.02 11.43
CA ILE A 154 10.30 -14.50 10.55
C ILE A 154 10.11 -16.01 10.73
N ARG A 155 11.21 -16.78 10.80
CA ARG A 155 11.17 -18.22 11.06
C ARG A 155 10.57 -18.53 12.43
N GLU A 156 10.97 -17.80 13.46
CA GLU A 156 10.44 -17.95 14.80
C GLU A 156 8.94 -17.66 14.86
N LYS A 157 8.50 -16.54 14.26
CA LYS A 157 7.07 -16.21 14.15
C LYS A 157 6.28 -17.33 13.47
N LYS A 158 6.81 -17.90 12.37
CA LYS A 158 6.18 -19.03 11.68
C LYS A 158 6.11 -20.28 12.56
N ARG A 159 7.17 -20.59 13.32
CA ARG A 159 7.17 -21.71 14.28
C ARG A 159 6.13 -21.50 15.37
N ASN A 160 6.08 -20.30 15.96
CA ASN A 160 5.15 -19.97 17.02
C ASN A 160 3.70 -20.01 16.53
N HIS A 161 3.42 -19.49 15.33
CA HIS A 161 2.10 -19.58 14.73
C HIS A 161 1.68 -21.04 14.49
N ARG A 162 2.58 -21.88 13.97
CA ARG A 162 2.30 -23.31 13.78
C ARG A 162 2.05 -24.05 15.09
N ARG A 163 2.77 -23.69 16.17
CA ARG A 163 2.58 -24.26 17.51
C ARG A 163 1.26 -23.82 18.14
N ALA A 164 0.88 -22.56 17.95
CA ALA A 164 -0.36 -21.99 18.48
C ALA A 164 -1.60 -22.45 17.71
N HIS A 165 -1.45 -22.77 16.42
CA HIS A 165 -2.55 -23.14 15.52
C HIS A 165 -2.29 -24.46 14.78
N PRO A 166 -2.06 -25.59 15.49
CA PRO A 166 -1.78 -26.88 14.86
C PRO A 166 -2.92 -27.36 13.95
N GLU A 167 -4.17 -27.00 14.25
CA GLU A 167 -5.37 -27.34 13.49
C GLU A 167 -5.34 -26.81 12.06
N LEU A 168 -4.76 -25.63 11.83
CA LEU A 168 -4.64 -25.03 10.50
C LEU A 168 -3.64 -25.78 9.60
N TYR A 169 -2.68 -26.48 10.20
CA TYR A 169 -1.59 -27.17 9.48
C TYR A 169 -1.76 -28.69 9.45
N ALA A 170 -2.58 -29.28 10.32
CA ALA A 170 -2.71 -30.73 10.46
C ALA A 170 -3.04 -31.46 9.14
N GLY A 171 -3.94 -30.90 8.32
CA GLY A 171 -4.28 -31.48 7.01
C GLY A 171 -3.12 -31.43 6.02
N ALA A 172 -2.44 -30.29 5.93
CA ALA A 172 -1.28 -30.11 5.05
C ALA A 172 -0.10 -30.99 5.48
N ASP A 173 0.14 -31.13 6.78
CA ASP A 173 1.20 -31.98 7.32
C ASP A 173 0.92 -33.46 7.02
N LYS A 174 -0.32 -33.94 7.24
CA LYS A 174 -0.73 -35.30 6.87
C LYS A 174 -0.48 -35.58 5.38
N ALA A 175 -0.88 -34.67 4.50
CA ALA A 175 -0.66 -34.80 3.06
C ALA A 175 0.84 -34.84 2.70
N LYS A 176 1.66 -34.00 3.34
CA LYS A 176 3.11 -33.99 3.16
C LYS A 176 3.75 -35.31 3.57
N PHE A 177 3.38 -35.86 4.73
CA PHE A 177 3.89 -37.15 5.20
C PHE A 177 3.44 -38.32 4.31
N ALA A 178 2.19 -38.33 3.86
CA ALA A 178 1.69 -39.33 2.92
C ALA A 178 2.49 -39.32 1.62
N LYS A 179 2.69 -38.13 1.01
CA LYS A 179 3.50 -37.97 -0.21
C LYS A 179 4.93 -38.45 -0.02
N ARG A 180 5.56 -38.09 1.11
CA ARG A 180 6.93 -38.54 1.43
C ARG A 180 7.00 -40.06 1.51
N ARG A 181 6.04 -40.69 2.20
CA ARG A 181 5.99 -42.14 2.35
C ARG A 181 5.85 -42.84 0.99
N THR A 182 4.98 -42.35 0.11
CA THR A 182 4.84 -42.88 -1.25
C THR A 182 6.14 -42.80 -2.05
N LEU A 183 6.90 -41.69 -1.92
CA LEU A 183 8.20 -41.53 -2.58
C LEU A 183 9.26 -42.48 -2.02
N GLU A 184 9.34 -42.61 -0.69
CA GLU A 184 10.34 -43.46 -0.01
C GLU A 184 10.12 -44.95 -0.30
N THR A 185 8.88 -45.41 -0.32
CA THR A 185 8.59 -46.83 -0.50
C THR A 185 8.42 -47.26 -1.95
N GLN A 186 8.35 -46.29 -2.88
CA GLN A 186 7.97 -46.51 -4.29
C GLN A 186 6.69 -47.35 -4.45
N ALA A 187 5.88 -47.45 -3.39
CA ALA A 187 4.67 -48.22 -3.35
C ALA A 187 3.62 -47.48 -4.17
N GLY A 188 3.61 -47.77 -5.46
CA GLY A 188 2.61 -47.31 -6.40
C GLY A 188 1.33 -48.13 -6.28
N GLY A 189 0.39 -47.81 -7.16
CA GLY A 189 -0.87 -48.52 -7.27
C GLY A 189 -2.01 -47.84 -6.54
N SER A 190 -3.21 -48.22 -6.95
CA SER A 190 -4.47 -47.79 -6.38
C SER A 190 -5.51 -48.84 -6.71
N TYR A 191 -6.56 -48.91 -5.91
CA TYR A 191 -7.77 -49.64 -6.25
C TYR A 191 -8.97 -48.69 -6.18
N THR A 192 -9.95 -48.95 -7.03
CA THR A 192 -11.22 -48.28 -7.08
C THR A 192 -12.15 -48.76 -5.97
N LYS A 193 -13.17 -47.96 -5.68
CA LYS A 193 -14.21 -48.35 -4.71
C LYS A 193 -14.94 -49.63 -5.14
N GLN A 194 -15.13 -49.82 -6.45
CA GLN A 194 -15.78 -51.00 -7.00
C GLN A 194 -14.94 -52.25 -6.77
N GLU A 195 -13.64 -52.22 -7.09
CA GLU A 195 -12.72 -53.34 -6.83
C GLU A 195 -12.69 -53.73 -5.35
N TRP A 196 -12.73 -52.75 -4.44
CA TRP A 196 -12.85 -53.03 -3.00
C TRP A 196 -14.17 -53.71 -2.63
N GLN A 197 -15.29 -53.25 -3.19
CA GLN A 197 -16.59 -53.87 -2.95
C GLN A 197 -16.64 -55.30 -3.49
N GLU A 198 -16.13 -55.54 -4.69
CA GLU A 198 -16.01 -56.87 -5.30
C GLU A 198 -15.14 -57.80 -4.45
N LEU A 199 -14.02 -57.30 -3.91
CA LEU A 199 -13.17 -58.05 -2.98
C LEU A 199 -13.92 -58.42 -1.69
N CYS A 200 -14.66 -57.48 -1.10
CA CYS A 200 -15.48 -57.75 0.08
C CYS A 200 -16.57 -58.78 -0.22
N ILE A 201 -17.25 -58.67 -1.36
CA ILE A 201 -18.28 -59.63 -1.81
C ILE A 201 -17.67 -61.03 -2.00
N LYS A 202 -16.50 -61.11 -2.66
CA LYS A 202 -15.77 -62.38 -2.88
C LYS A 202 -15.49 -63.13 -1.58
N TYR A 203 -15.23 -62.39 -0.50
CA TYR A 203 -14.99 -62.95 0.82
C TYR A 203 -16.19 -62.82 1.77
N SER A 204 -17.40 -62.67 1.23
CA SER A 204 -18.65 -62.62 2.00
C SER A 204 -18.64 -61.60 3.15
N TYR A 205 -18.01 -60.44 2.95
CA TYR A 205 -17.86 -59.38 3.94
C TYR A 205 -17.23 -59.83 5.26
N ARG A 206 -16.35 -60.85 5.21
CA ARG A 206 -15.69 -61.42 6.40
C ARG A 206 -14.23 -60.99 6.51
N CYS A 207 -13.77 -60.83 7.74
CA CYS A 207 -12.34 -60.67 8.03
C CYS A 207 -11.63 -61.99 7.79
N LEU A 208 -10.61 -61.99 6.93
CA LEU A 208 -9.88 -63.23 6.59
C LEU A 208 -9.05 -63.80 7.75
N CYS A 209 -8.72 -62.98 8.76
CA CYS A 209 -7.98 -63.44 9.94
C CYS A 209 -8.87 -64.03 11.04
N CYS A 210 -9.94 -63.34 11.45
CA CYS A 210 -10.77 -63.77 12.60
C CYS A 210 -12.14 -64.34 12.21
N GLY A 211 -12.52 -64.28 10.93
CA GLY A 211 -13.78 -64.82 10.43
C GLY A 211 -15.04 -64.00 10.73
N LYS A 212 -14.97 -62.97 11.59
CA LYS A 212 -16.10 -62.07 11.86
C LYS A 212 -16.57 -61.34 10.59
N GLN A 213 -17.84 -60.96 10.53
CA GLN A 213 -18.47 -60.38 9.34
C GLN A 213 -19.05 -58.98 9.60
N GLU A 214 -19.16 -58.14 8.57
CA GLU A 214 -19.98 -56.93 8.66
C GLU A 214 -21.47 -57.29 8.84
N PRO A 215 -22.27 -56.53 9.62
CA PRO A 215 -21.96 -55.24 10.23
C PRO A 215 -21.36 -55.30 11.64
N GLU A 216 -21.13 -56.49 12.23
CA GLU A 216 -20.57 -56.64 13.59
C GLU A 216 -19.17 -56.01 13.69
N ILE A 217 -18.41 -56.09 12.60
CA ILE A 217 -17.13 -55.43 12.41
C ILE A 217 -17.18 -54.50 11.20
N LYS A 218 -16.21 -53.60 11.11
CA LYS A 218 -15.93 -52.84 9.89
C LYS A 218 -14.66 -53.38 9.24
N LEU A 219 -14.73 -53.70 7.95
CA LEU A 219 -13.59 -54.11 7.16
C LEU A 219 -12.74 -52.91 6.74
N VAL A 220 -11.44 -53.13 6.72
CA VAL A 220 -10.43 -52.20 6.23
C VAL A 220 -9.54 -52.93 5.23
N ALA A 221 -9.04 -52.19 4.24
CA ALA A 221 -8.07 -52.69 3.28
C ALA A 221 -6.71 -52.83 3.98
N ASP A 222 -6.27 -54.08 4.15
CA ASP A 222 -4.92 -54.40 4.63
C ASP A 222 -4.04 -54.82 3.45
N HIS A 223 -2.80 -54.35 3.43
CA HIS A 223 -1.80 -54.74 2.45
C HIS A 223 -1.16 -56.07 2.83
N VAL A 224 -1.31 -57.10 2.01
CA VAL A 224 -0.69 -58.42 2.21
C VAL A 224 0.82 -58.26 2.39
N ILE A 225 1.50 -57.71 1.38
CA ILE A 225 2.87 -57.19 1.47
C ILE A 225 2.76 -55.74 1.96
N PRO A 226 3.27 -55.39 3.15
CA PRO A 226 3.19 -54.03 3.67
C PRO A 226 3.86 -53.00 2.77
N VAL A 227 3.32 -51.79 2.71
CA VAL A 227 3.90 -50.65 1.96
C VAL A 227 5.36 -50.37 2.35
N THR A 228 5.74 -50.58 3.62
CA THR A 228 7.13 -50.41 4.09
C THR A 228 8.10 -51.45 3.52
N GLN A 229 7.58 -52.55 2.95
CA GLN A 229 8.34 -53.61 2.30
C GLN A 229 8.08 -53.61 0.78
N MET A 230 7.85 -52.43 0.20
CA MET A 230 7.59 -52.22 -1.23
C MET A 230 6.30 -52.87 -1.77
N GLY A 231 5.35 -53.21 -0.90
CA GLY A 231 4.04 -53.69 -1.35
C GLY A 231 3.23 -52.59 -2.03
N THR A 232 2.59 -52.91 -3.16
CA THR A 232 1.77 -51.96 -3.94
C THR A 232 0.40 -51.76 -3.30
N SER A 233 -0.28 -50.66 -3.65
CA SER A 233 -1.69 -50.45 -3.27
C SER A 233 -2.67 -50.90 -4.35
N ASN A 234 -2.29 -51.88 -5.17
CA ASN A 234 -3.18 -52.52 -6.14
C ASN A 234 -4.11 -53.51 -5.43
N ILE A 235 -5.29 -53.76 -5.98
CA ILE A 235 -6.28 -54.65 -5.38
C ILE A 235 -5.71 -56.06 -5.10
N ASP A 236 -4.79 -56.53 -5.95
CA ASP A 236 -4.11 -57.83 -5.81
C ASP A 236 -3.17 -57.93 -4.60
N ASN A 237 -2.83 -56.81 -3.95
CA ASN A 237 -2.07 -56.80 -2.70
C ASN A 237 -2.96 -56.46 -1.50
N ILE A 238 -4.28 -56.37 -1.67
CA ILE A 238 -5.22 -56.02 -0.61
C ILE A 238 -5.99 -57.26 -0.15
N GLN A 239 -6.24 -57.34 1.16
CA GLN A 239 -7.11 -58.32 1.78
C GLN A 239 -8.06 -57.66 2.80
N PRO A 240 -9.32 -58.13 2.92
CA PRO A 240 -10.26 -57.58 3.88
C PRO A 240 -9.98 -58.10 5.29
N LEU A 241 -9.61 -57.20 6.21
CA LEU A 241 -9.44 -57.48 7.63
C LEU A 241 -10.29 -56.53 8.47
N CYS A 242 -10.63 -56.90 9.70
CA CYS A 242 -11.17 -55.94 10.66
C CYS A 242 -10.05 -55.04 11.22
N GLY A 243 -10.42 -53.89 11.77
CA GLY A 243 -9.45 -52.94 12.36
C GLY A 243 -8.53 -53.55 13.43
N SER A 244 -9.03 -54.47 14.26
CA SER A 244 -8.24 -55.14 15.30
C SER A 244 -7.23 -56.15 14.71
N CYS A 245 -7.64 -56.95 13.71
CA CYS A 245 -6.75 -57.87 13.00
C CYS A 245 -5.68 -57.12 12.19
N ASN A 246 -6.07 -56.05 11.48
CA ASN A 246 -5.13 -55.21 10.74
C ASN A 246 -4.07 -54.61 11.69
N SER A 247 -4.50 -54.06 12.83
CA SER A 247 -3.59 -53.52 13.84
C SER A 247 -2.65 -54.59 14.43
N LYS A 248 -3.15 -55.81 14.63
CA LYS A 248 -2.35 -56.95 15.12
C LYS A 248 -1.31 -57.44 14.09
N LYS A 249 -1.65 -57.41 12.79
CA LYS A 249 -0.72 -57.75 11.70
C LYS A 249 0.38 -56.70 11.56
N HIS A 250 0.04 -55.41 11.70
CA HIS A 250 0.97 -54.29 11.62
C HIS A 250 1.78 -54.31 10.30
N ASN A 251 3.10 -54.48 10.37
CA ASN A 251 4.02 -54.48 9.24
C ASN A 251 4.51 -55.89 8.86
N LYS A 252 3.79 -56.94 9.26
CA LYS A 252 4.11 -58.32 8.89
C LYS A 252 3.54 -58.65 7.52
N PHE A 253 4.31 -59.36 6.70
CA PHE A 253 3.84 -59.95 5.46
C PHE A 253 3.07 -61.23 5.81
N ILE A 254 1.73 -61.19 5.69
CA ILE A 254 0.86 -62.33 5.96
C ILE A 254 -0.27 -62.33 4.93
N ASP A 255 -0.47 -63.46 4.26
CA ASP A 255 -1.56 -63.67 3.33
C ASP A 255 -2.64 -64.56 3.95
N TYR A 256 -3.82 -63.99 4.18
CA TYR A 256 -4.99 -64.71 4.68
C TYR A 256 -5.96 -65.11 3.56
N ARG A 257 -5.62 -64.81 2.30
CA ARG A 257 -6.38 -65.23 1.12
C ARG A 257 -6.07 -66.71 0.89
N ARG A 258 -6.96 -67.57 1.38
CA ARG A 258 -6.96 -68.99 1.05
C ARG A 258 -7.88 -69.25 -0.13
#